data_AF-A0A1G2I7C0-F1
#
_entry.id   AF-A0A1G2I7C0-F1
#
_cell.length_a   1.000
_cell.length_b   1.000
_cell.length_c   1.000
_cell.angle_alpha   90.00
_cell.angle_beta   90.00
_cell.angle_gamma   90.00
#
_symmetry.space_group_name_H-M   'P 1'
#
loop_
_entity.id
_entity.type
_entity.pdbx_description
1 polymer ?
#
loop_
_entity_poly.entity_id
_entity_poly.type
_entity_poly.pdbx_seq_one_letter_code
_entity_poly.pdbx_strand_id
1 'polypeptide(L)'
;MVKTLIKILIVAVVLNLIYELLHSRLYKTCLEASFKKYWFLMIKACIFDGIAITIIYYFSQLFPDYLKLIIFSVATLAFAYFWELHSIKKGKWEYSKNMPVVFGVGVTPLFQLFLTGMVVLYICKAF
;
A
#
# COMPACT_ATOMS: atom_id res chain seq x y z
N MET A 1 -10.32 -17.83 9.93
CA MET A 1 -9.09 -17.31 9.30
C MET A 1 -9.28 -17.00 7.82
N VAL A 2 -9.49 -18.00 6.94
CA VAL A 2 -9.58 -17.79 5.47
C VAL A 2 -10.62 -16.74 5.06
N LYS A 3 -11.85 -16.81 5.62
CA LYS A 3 -12.90 -15.80 5.35
C LYS A 3 -12.46 -14.38 5.68
N THR A 4 -11.73 -14.20 6.79
CA THR A 4 -11.17 -12.90 7.21
C THR A 4 -10.11 -12.41 6.23
N LEU A 5 -9.21 -13.30 5.78
CA LEU A 5 -8.17 -12.95 4.80
C LEU A 5 -8.76 -12.52 3.45
N ILE A 6 -9.78 -13.23 2.96
CA ILE A 6 -10.48 -12.86 1.72
C ILE A 6 -11.15 -11.49 1.87
N LYS A 7 -11.82 -11.25 3.01
CA LYS A 7 -12.46 -9.97 3.30
C LYS A 7 -11.43 -8.83 3.32
N ILE A 8 -10.30 -9.03 4.02
CA ILE A 8 -9.19 -8.06 4.08
C ILE A 8 -8.66 -7.78 2.67
N LEU A 9 -8.40 -8.83 1.88
CA LEU A 9 -7.88 -8.68 0.52
C LEU A 9 -8.82 -7.83 -0.34
N ILE A 10 -10.12 -8.16 -0.37
CA ILE A 10 -11.10 -7.43 -1.19
C ILE A 10 -11.17 -5.96 -0.76
N VAL A 11 -11.33 -5.70 0.55
CA VAL A 11 -11.43 -4.32 1.05
C VAL A 11 -10.14 -3.55 0.82
N ALA A 12 -8.98 -4.18 0.98
CA ALA A 12 -7.68 -3.56 0.75
C ALA A 12 -7.45 -3.21 -0.73
N VAL A 13 -7.83 -4.09 -1.67
CA VAL A 13 -7.73 -3.78 -3.11
C VAL A 13 -8.61 -2.60 -3.48
N VAL A 14 -9.86 -2.56 -2.99
CA VAL A 14 -10.77 -1.44 -3.28
C VAL A 14 -10.26 -0.14 -2.68
N LEU A 15 -9.83 -0.15 -1.41
CA LEU A 15 -9.35 1.05 -0.74
C LEU A 15 -8.04 1.57 -1.36
N ASN A 16 -7.10 0.68 -1.69
CA ASN A 16 -5.88 1.09 -2.38
C ASN A 16 -6.16 1.56 -3.80
N LEU A 17 -7.18 1.06 -4.51
CA LEU A 17 -7.55 1.62 -5.82
C LEU A 17 -7.97 3.09 -5.70
N ILE A 18 -8.79 3.42 -4.70
CA ILE A 18 -9.19 4.81 -4.45
C ILE A 18 -7.95 5.66 -4.11
N TYR A 19 -7.08 5.13 -3.24
CA TYR A 19 -5.83 5.80 -2.89
C TYR A 19 -4.96 6.07 -4.11
N GLU A 20 -4.67 5.05 -4.92
CA GLU A 20 -3.86 5.13 -6.13
C GLU A 20 -4.42 6.14 -7.13
N LEU A 21 -5.73 6.17 -7.35
CA LEU A 21 -6.36 7.13 -8.27
C LEU A 21 -6.21 8.59 -7.80
N LEU A 22 -6.26 8.84 -6.49
CA LEU A 22 -6.03 10.18 -5.93
C LEU A 22 -4.54 10.54 -5.94
N HIS A 23 -3.71 9.55 -5.60
CA HIS A 23 -2.28 9.71 -5.39
C HIS A 23 -1.48 9.79 -6.70
N SER A 24 -1.97 9.18 -7.78
CA SER A 24 -1.31 9.11 -9.09
C SER A 24 -0.93 10.47 -9.67
N ARG A 25 -1.63 11.54 -9.28
CA ARG A 25 -1.33 12.92 -9.65
C ARG A 25 0.06 13.40 -9.20
N LEU A 26 0.66 12.72 -8.24
CA LEU A 26 1.98 13.03 -7.71
C LEU A 26 3.12 12.32 -8.47
N TYR A 27 2.80 11.42 -9.42
CA TYR A 27 3.77 10.71 -10.25
C TYR A 27 3.76 11.19 -11.69
N LYS A 28 4.94 11.58 -12.21
CA LYS A 28 5.11 11.86 -13.65
C LYS A 28 4.78 10.63 -14.50
N THR A 29 5.21 9.45 -14.03
CA THR A 29 4.94 8.18 -14.71
C THR A 29 3.45 7.94 -14.97
N CYS A 30 2.57 8.41 -14.08
CA CYS A 30 1.13 8.32 -14.26
C CYS A 30 0.58 9.44 -15.15
N LEU A 31 1.06 10.67 -14.98
CA LEU A 31 0.61 11.83 -15.76
C LEU A 31 0.96 11.71 -17.26
N GLU A 32 2.09 11.10 -17.57
CA GLU A 32 2.60 10.94 -18.94
C GLU A 32 2.22 9.58 -19.56
N ALA A 33 1.58 8.69 -18.80
CA ALA A 33 1.16 7.39 -19.31
C ALA A 33 -0.07 7.50 -20.22
N SER A 34 -0.12 6.66 -21.26
CA SER A 34 -1.35 6.44 -22.02
C SER A 34 -2.44 5.86 -21.13
N PHE A 35 -3.71 6.13 -21.44
CA PHE A 35 -4.86 5.68 -20.63
C PHE A 35 -4.81 4.18 -20.26
N LYS A 36 -4.48 3.32 -21.24
CA LYS A 36 -4.36 1.87 -21.02
C LYS A 36 -3.23 1.52 -20.04
N LYS A 37 -2.07 2.20 -20.17
CA LYS A 37 -0.92 1.98 -19.28
C LYS A 37 -1.21 2.51 -17.88
N TYR A 38 -1.84 3.67 -17.77
CA TYR A 38 -2.28 4.26 -16.51
C TYR A 38 -3.15 3.28 -15.71
N TRP A 39 -4.25 2.80 -16.31
CA TRP A 39 -5.14 1.86 -15.64
C TRP A 39 -4.47 0.55 -15.26
N PHE A 40 -3.60 0.02 -16.14
CA PHE A 40 -2.82 -1.17 -15.82
C PHE A 40 -1.93 -0.96 -14.59
N LEU A 41 -1.28 0.22 -14.46
CA LEU A 41 -0.48 0.56 -13.28
C LEU A 41 -1.32 0.65 -12.01
N MET A 42 -2.47 1.33 -12.06
CA MET A 42 -3.37 1.49 -10.89
C MET A 42 -3.90 0.15 -10.39
N ILE A 43 -4.39 -0.71 -11.30
CA ILE A 43 -4.89 -2.03 -10.95
C ILE A 43 -3.77 -2.91 -10.40
N LYS A 44 -2.59 -2.88 -11.02
CA LYS A 44 -1.44 -3.65 -10.56
C LYS A 44 -0.97 -3.21 -9.17
N ALA A 45 -0.90 -1.90 -8.93
CA ALA A 45 -0.49 -1.33 -7.65
C ALA A 45 -1.47 -1.71 -6.54
N CYS A 46 -2.78 -1.48 -6.73
CA CYS A 46 -3.77 -1.77 -5.68
C CYS A 46 -3.91 -3.27 -5.38
N ILE A 47 -3.76 -4.15 -6.38
CA ILE A 47 -3.72 -5.61 -6.16
C ILE A 47 -2.50 -5.99 -5.33
N PHE A 48 -1.32 -5.45 -5.70
CA PHE A 48 -0.08 -5.74 -4.98
C PHE A 48 -0.17 -5.29 -3.52
N ASP A 49 -0.65 -4.09 -3.27
CA ASP A 49 -0.83 -3.54 -1.93
C ASP A 49 -1.85 -4.33 -1.11
N GLY A 50 -2.97 -4.72 -1.72
CA GLY A 50 -3.97 -5.56 -1.09
C GLY A 50 -3.41 -6.92 -0.66
N ILE A 51 -2.58 -7.54 -1.52
CA ILE A 51 -1.85 -8.77 -1.19
C ILE A 51 -0.86 -8.51 -0.04
N ALA A 52 -0.07 -7.44 -0.11
CA ALA A 52 0.91 -7.09 0.92
C ALA A 52 0.26 -6.92 2.30
N ILE A 53 -0.82 -6.13 2.39
CA ILE A 53 -1.60 -5.94 3.63
C ILE A 53 -2.12 -7.28 4.16
N THR A 54 -2.67 -8.12 3.29
CA THR A 54 -3.24 -9.42 3.69
C THR A 54 -2.15 -10.36 4.23
N ILE A 55 -0.99 -10.40 3.58
CA ILE A 55 0.16 -11.21 4.01
C ILE A 55 0.72 -10.70 5.34
N ILE A 56 0.94 -9.40 5.47
CA ILE A 56 1.45 -8.79 6.71
C ILE A 56 0.47 -9.04 7.87
N TYR A 57 -0.84 -8.90 7.62
CA TYR A 57 -1.86 -9.26 8.59
C TYR A 57 -1.76 -10.73 9.01
N TYR A 58 -1.67 -11.66 8.05
CA TYR A 58 -1.54 -13.07 8.36
C TYR A 58 -0.33 -13.36 9.26
N PHE A 59 0.84 -12.81 8.93
CA PHE A 59 2.04 -12.99 9.75
C PHE A 59 1.93 -12.32 11.13
N SER A 60 1.25 -11.18 11.24
CA SER A 60 1.03 -10.53 12.54
C SER A 60 0.23 -11.41 13.51
N GLN A 61 -0.64 -12.30 13.02
CA GLN A 61 -1.42 -13.22 13.84
C GLN A 61 -0.58 -14.30 14.53
N LEU A 62 0.68 -14.48 14.12
CA LEU A 62 1.61 -15.44 14.73
C LEU A 62 2.21 -14.92 16.06
N PHE A 63 1.95 -13.67 16.42
CA PHE A 63 2.44 -13.02 17.63
C PHE A 63 1.35 -12.91 18.70
N PRO A 64 1.72 -12.73 19.99
CA PRO A 64 0.77 -12.48 21.07
C PRO A 64 -0.16 -11.30 20.78
N ASP A 65 -1.40 -11.34 21.28
CA ASP A 65 -2.45 -10.36 20.97
C ASP A 65 -2.02 -8.90 21.17
N TYR A 66 -1.29 -8.61 22.26
CA TYR A 66 -0.80 -7.26 22.57
C TYR A 66 0.26 -6.73 21.58
N LEU A 67 0.88 -7.60 20.78
CA LEU A 67 1.88 -7.23 19.77
C LEU A 67 1.34 -7.21 18.34
N LYS A 68 0.21 -7.86 18.05
CA LYS A 68 -0.23 -8.05 16.65
C LYS A 68 -0.38 -6.73 15.90
N LEU A 69 -1.02 -5.74 16.52
CA LEU A 69 -1.21 -4.41 15.91
C LEU A 69 0.13 -3.66 15.75
N ILE A 70 1.03 -3.78 16.72
CA ILE A 70 2.36 -3.17 16.68
C ILE A 70 3.17 -3.77 15.53
N ILE A 71 3.22 -5.11 15.44
CA ILE A 71 3.92 -5.84 14.39
C ILE A 71 3.34 -5.49 13.02
N PHE A 72 2.02 -5.48 12.88
CA PHE A 72 1.38 -5.07 11.62
C PHE A 72 1.77 -3.65 11.22
N SER A 73 1.73 -2.71 12.17
CA SER A 73 2.02 -1.29 11.91
C SER A 73 3.47 -1.08 11.49
N VAL A 74 4.41 -1.67 12.22
CA VAL A 74 5.84 -1.57 11.90
C VAL A 74 6.14 -2.27 10.56
N ALA A 75 5.57 -3.45 10.32
CA ALA A 75 5.81 -4.20 9.09
C ALA A 75 5.25 -3.49 7.85
N THR A 76 4.07 -2.87 7.93
CA THR A 76 3.50 -2.10 6.80
C THR A 76 4.32 -0.87 6.47
N LEU A 77 4.78 -0.11 7.47
CA LEU A 77 5.67 1.04 7.26
C LEU A 77 7.03 0.62 6.67
N ALA A 78 7.64 -0.41 7.23
CA ALA A 78 8.92 -0.93 6.74
C ALA A 78 8.79 -1.44 5.29
N PHE A 79 7.75 -2.23 5.01
CA PHE A 79 7.50 -2.74 3.66
C PHE A 79 7.28 -1.61 2.66
N ALA A 80 6.46 -0.62 2.98
CA ALA A 80 6.21 0.54 2.14
C ALA A 80 7.52 1.29 1.81
N TYR A 81 8.35 1.57 2.83
CA TYR A 81 9.64 2.22 2.66
C TYR A 81 10.56 1.46 1.70
N PHE A 82 10.78 0.16 1.93
CA PHE A 82 11.69 -0.65 1.11
C PHE A 82 11.16 -0.86 -0.31
N TRP A 83 9.85 -1.06 -0.45
CA TRP A 83 9.22 -1.25 -1.75
C TRP A 83 9.31 0.01 -2.61
N GLU A 84 9.08 1.17 -1.99
CA GLU A 84 9.15 2.45 -2.68
C GLU A 84 10.58 2.76 -3.11
N LEU A 85 11.55 2.60 -2.20
CA LEU A 85 12.97 2.75 -2.52
C LEU A 85 13.40 1.83 -3.68
N HIS A 86 12.92 0.59 -3.69
CA HIS A 86 13.18 -0.35 -4.78
C HIS A 86 12.56 0.10 -6.11
N SER A 87 11.34 0.63 -6.07
CA SER A 87 10.58 1.02 -7.26
C SER A 87 11.16 2.26 -7.93
N ILE A 88 11.59 3.26 -7.15
CA ILE A 88 12.32 4.44 -7.66
C ILE A 88 13.65 4.00 -8.30
N LYS A 89 14.45 3.16 -7.61
CA LYS A 89 15.75 2.69 -8.12
C LYS A 89 15.63 1.94 -9.46
N LYS A 90 14.51 1.26 -9.68
CA LYS A 90 14.20 0.58 -10.95
C LYS A 90 13.54 1.48 -12.00
N GLY A 91 13.37 2.77 -11.72
CA GLY A 91 12.68 3.70 -12.61
C GLY A 91 11.22 3.34 -12.87
N LYS A 92 10.61 2.56 -11.98
CA LYS A 92 9.17 2.20 -12.11
C LYS A 92 8.28 3.39 -11.80
N TRP A 93 8.73 4.24 -10.90
CA TRP A 93 8.04 5.45 -10.47
C TRP A 93 8.99 6.64 -10.55
N GLU A 94 8.48 7.73 -11.12
CA GLU A 94 9.16 9.02 -11.13
C GLU A 94 8.26 10.06 -10.48
N TYR A 95 8.79 10.73 -9.46
CA TYR A 95 8.08 11.75 -8.73
C TYR A 95 7.89 13.02 -9.55
N SER A 96 6.71 13.60 -9.44
CA SER A 96 6.47 14.98 -9.84
C SER A 96 7.15 15.95 -8.85
N LYS A 97 7.28 17.21 -9.25
CA LYS A 97 7.81 18.29 -8.39
C LYS A 97 6.98 18.51 -7.12
N ASN A 98 5.73 18.03 -7.10
CA ASN A 98 4.79 18.22 -6.00
C ASN A 98 4.83 17.07 -4.98
N MET A 99 5.61 16.00 -5.20
CA MET A 99 5.70 14.90 -4.25
C MET A 99 6.54 15.34 -3.03
N PRO A 100 5.98 15.38 -1.81
CA PRO A 100 6.78 15.57 -0.61
C PRO A 100 7.64 14.33 -0.36
N VAL A 101 8.93 14.52 -0.11
CA VAL A 101 9.90 13.43 0.06
C VAL A 101 10.56 13.50 1.43
N VAL A 102 10.71 12.35 2.09
CA VAL A 102 11.44 12.17 3.34
C VAL A 102 12.33 10.94 3.19
N PHE A 103 13.61 11.05 3.58
CA PHE A 103 14.62 9.99 3.39
C PHE A 103 14.72 9.44 1.95
N GLY A 104 14.44 10.28 0.94
CA GLY A 104 14.50 9.89 -0.47
C GLY A 104 13.29 9.09 -0.97
N VAL A 105 12.24 8.91 -0.16
CA VAL A 105 10.96 8.31 -0.56
C VAL A 105 9.80 9.29 -0.38
N GLY A 106 8.77 9.16 -1.21
CA GLY A 106 7.55 9.96 -1.09
C GLY A 106 6.84 9.70 0.24
N VAL A 107 6.41 10.76 0.92
CA VAL A 107 5.72 10.68 2.21
C VAL A 107 4.41 9.90 2.07
N THR A 108 3.66 10.16 1.01
CA THR A 108 2.38 9.50 0.75
C THR A 108 2.54 7.99 0.51
N PRO A 109 3.44 7.49 -0.36
CA PRO A 109 3.73 6.05 -0.45
C PRO A 109 4.22 5.44 0.86
N LEU A 110 5.04 6.16 1.63
CA LEU A 110 5.59 5.68 2.90
C LEU A 110 4.49 5.31 3.91
N PHE A 111 3.44 6.11 3.99
CA PHE A 111 2.33 5.89 4.92
C PHE A 111 1.15 5.12 4.32
N GLN A 112 1.15 4.87 3.01
CA GLN A 112 0.03 4.27 2.29
C GLN A 112 -0.43 2.96 2.91
N LEU A 113 0.44 1.94 2.95
CA LEU A 113 0.06 0.60 3.44
C LEU A 113 -0.32 0.59 4.92
N PHE A 114 0.30 1.47 5.71
CA PHE A 114 -0.05 1.63 7.12
C PHE A 114 -1.47 2.20 7.26
N LEU A 115 -1.76 3.33 6.62
CA LEU A 115 -3.06 3.99 6.73
C LEU A 115 -4.18 3.17 6.09
N THR A 116 -4.00 2.69 4.86
CA THR A 116 -5.01 1.87 4.19
C THR A 116 -5.17 0.53 4.93
N GLY A 117 -4.08 -0.06 5.42
CA GLY A 117 -4.10 -1.24 6.27
C GLY A 117 -4.92 -1.05 7.55
N MET A 118 -4.67 0.02 8.32
CA MET A 118 -5.44 0.33 9.53
C MET A 118 -6.93 0.46 9.25
N VAL A 119 -7.30 1.19 8.19
CA VAL A 119 -8.70 1.36 7.79
C VAL A 119 -9.34 0.03 7.36
N VAL A 120 -8.61 -0.81 6.62
CA VAL A 120 -9.08 -2.16 6.24
C VAL A 120 -9.34 -3.01 7.47
N LEU A 121 -8.44 -3.02 8.44
CA LEU A 121 -8.57 -3.81 9.66
C LEU A 121 -9.77 -3.35 10.49
N TYR A 122 -9.98 -2.03 10.59
CA TYR A 122 -11.14 -1.44 11.24
C TYR A 122 -12.46 -1.86 10.56
N ILE A 123 -12.58 -1.69 9.24
CA ILE A 123 -13.77 -2.11 8.46
C ILE A 123 -14.00 -3.62 8.59
N CYS A 124 -12.92 -4.39 8.60
CA CYS A 124 -13.00 -5.84 8.68
C CYS A 124 -13.34 -6.37 10.08
N LYS A 125 -13.15 -5.56 11.14
CA LYS A 125 -13.12 -5.98 12.55
C LYS A 125 -12.08 -7.08 12.77
N ALA A 126 -10.87 -6.82 12.29
CA ALA A 126 -9.78 -7.80 12.21
C ALA A 126 -8.82 -7.78 13.43
N PHE A 127 -9.17 -7.02 14.48
CA PHE A 127 -8.53 -7.00 15.79
C PHE A 127 -9.58 -6.69 16.85
#